data_AF-A0A2D0JR16-F1
#
_entry.id   AF-A0A2D0JR16-F1
#
_cell.length_a   1.000
_cell.length_b   1.000
_cell.length_c   1.000
_cell.angle_alpha   90.00
_cell.angle_beta   90.00
_cell.angle_gamma   90.00
#
_symmetry.space_group_name_H-M   'P 1'
#
loop_
_entity.id
_entity.type
_entity.pdbx_description
1 polymer ?
#
loop_
_entity_poly.entity_id
_entity_poly.type
_entity_poly.pdbx_seq_one_letter_code
_entity_poly.pdbx_strand_id
1 'polypeptide(L)'
;MINENIEKLMIKSGFTSDDISLLRSINKRDGTTFIDNLIDLERRFYKLIFINTLIFWGFAFLFLIAGDVNVIGFIIAIIITIPPTLFMLSFRLSYRAFIFMRKYKRE
;
A
#
# COMPACT_ATOMS: atom_id res chain seq x y z
N MET A 1 6.37 27.82 1.78
CA MET A 1 7.77 27.38 2.06
C MET A 1 7.86 25.94 2.57
N ILE A 2 7.04 25.48 3.53
CA ILE A 2 7.09 24.07 4.02
C ILE A 2 6.69 23.05 2.94
N ASN A 3 5.67 23.35 2.12
CA ASN A 3 5.17 22.41 1.09
C ASN A 3 6.13 22.17 -0.09
N GLU A 4 6.86 23.18 -0.58
CA GLU A 4 7.82 22.99 -1.69
C GLU A 4 9.00 22.09 -1.31
N ASN A 5 9.38 22.09 -0.03
CA ASN A 5 10.43 21.21 0.46
C ASN A 5 9.94 19.75 0.55
N ILE A 6 8.70 19.54 0.99
CA ILE A 6 8.09 18.21 1.06
C ILE A 6 7.96 17.59 -0.32
N GLU A 7 7.48 18.33 -1.33
CA GLU A 7 7.35 17.80 -2.69
C GLU A 7 8.70 17.37 -3.29
N LYS A 8 9.78 18.16 -3.07
CA LYS A 8 11.13 17.77 -3.49
C LYS A 8 11.60 16.47 -2.81
N LEU A 9 11.31 16.32 -1.51
CA LEU A 9 11.65 15.11 -0.77
C LEU A 9 10.83 13.90 -1.26
N MET A 10 9.57 14.10 -1.65
CA MET A 10 8.70 13.07 -2.23
C MET A 10 9.23 12.60 -3.58
N ILE A 11 9.63 13.51 -4.48
CA ILE A 11 10.27 13.14 -5.75
C ILE A 11 11.55 12.32 -5.47
N LYS A 12 12.38 12.78 -4.52
CA LYS A 12 13.61 12.06 -4.13
C LYS A 12 13.36 10.67 -3.54
N SER A 13 12.18 10.44 -2.94
CA SER A 13 11.78 9.12 -2.46
C SER A 13 11.08 8.26 -3.52
N GLY A 14 10.93 8.75 -4.76
CA GLY A 14 10.41 8.01 -5.89
C GLY A 14 8.93 8.26 -6.22
N PHE A 15 8.32 9.33 -5.71
CA PHE A 15 7.01 9.78 -6.21
C PHE A 15 7.15 10.41 -7.61
N THR A 16 6.14 10.19 -8.45
CA THR A 16 6.04 10.85 -9.75
C THR A 16 5.36 12.21 -9.63
N SER A 17 5.55 13.07 -10.63
CA SER A 17 4.85 14.36 -10.71
C SER A 17 3.33 14.18 -10.73
N ASP A 18 2.84 13.11 -11.37
CA ASP A 18 1.42 12.75 -11.38
C ASP A 18 0.92 12.42 -9.97
N ASP A 19 1.65 11.58 -9.22
CA ASP A 19 1.31 11.25 -7.82
C ASP A 19 1.18 12.52 -6.95
N ILE A 20 2.12 13.45 -7.11
CA ILE A 20 2.17 14.71 -6.36
C ILE A 20 1.00 15.62 -6.76
N SER A 21 0.70 15.73 -8.06
CA SER A 21 -0.45 16.51 -8.53
C SER A 21 -1.78 15.96 -7.99
N LEU A 22 -1.90 14.63 -7.91
CA LEU A 22 -3.08 13.95 -7.38
C LEU A 22 -3.23 14.25 -5.89
N LEU A 23 -2.17 14.06 -5.10
CA LEU A 23 -2.15 14.39 -3.68
C LEU A 23 -2.41 15.89 -3.42
N ARG A 24 -1.91 16.78 -4.28
CA ARG A 24 -2.16 18.22 -4.20
C ARG A 24 -3.63 18.55 -4.44
N SER A 25 -4.27 17.89 -5.41
CA SER A 25 -5.70 18.07 -5.67
C SER A 25 -6.57 17.59 -4.49
N ILE A 26 -6.18 16.48 -3.86
CA ILE A 26 -6.83 15.94 -2.66
C ILE A 26 -6.65 16.92 -1.49
N ASN A 27 -5.43 17.41 -1.23
CA ASN A 27 -5.16 18.42 -0.20
C ASN A 27 -6.06 19.66 -0.36
N LYS A 28 -6.18 20.15 -1.61
CA LYS A 28 -6.99 21.33 -1.92
C LYS A 28 -8.49 21.09 -1.70
N ARG A 29 -8.97 19.88 -1.98
CA ARG A 29 -10.38 19.49 -1.82
C ARG A 29 -10.74 19.26 -0.35
N ASP A 30 -9.89 18.55 0.37
CA ASP A 30 -10.18 18.02 1.70
C ASP A 30 -9.61 18.91 2.82
N GLY A 31 -8.88 19.98 2.45
CA GLY A 31 -8.24 20.91 3.40
C GLY A 31 -7.08 20.30 4.18
N THR A 32 -6.53 19.18 3.70
CA THR A 32 -5.48 18.40 4.37
C THR A 32 -4.08 18.80 3.90
N THR A 33 -3.05 18.40 4.66
CA THR A 33 -1.65 18.55 4.25
C THR A 33 -1.13 17.30 3.55
N PHE A 34 -0.01 17.42 2.82
CA PHE A 34 0.67 16.27 2.23
C PHE A 34 1.01 15.19 3.27
N ILE A 35 1.41 15.61 4.47
CA ILE A 35 1.76 14.67 5.55
C ILE A 35 0.53 13.88 6.01
N ASP A 36 -0.63 14.52 6.13
CA ASP A 36 -1.88 13.84 6.53
C ASP A 36 -2.26 12.76 5.51
N ASN A 37 -2.19 13.10 4.22
CA ASN A 37 -2.47 12.14 3.17
C ASN A 37 -1.45 10.99 3.14
N LEU A 38 -0.17 11.28 3.38
CA LEU A 38 0.87 10.25 3.47
C LEU A 38 0.65 9.30 4.66
N ILE A 39 0.19 9.82 5.82
CA ILE A 39 -0.20 8.99 6.98
C ILE A 39 -1.36 8.07 6.61
N ASP A 40 -2.40 8.58 5.95
CA ASP A 40 -3.53 7.74 5.57
C ASP A 40 -3.13 6.67 4.56
N LEU A 41 -2.30 7.01 3.57
CA LEU A 41 -1.74 6.07 2.60
C LEU A 41 -0.88 4.99 3.26
N GLU A 42 -0.04 5.35 4.24
CA GLU A 42 0.73 4.41 5.03
C GLU A 42 -0.19 3.47 5.84
N ARG A 43 -1.23 4.01 6.47
CA ARG A 43 -2.20 3.20 7.23
C ARG A 43 -2.95 2.22 6.33
N ARG A 44 -3.32 2.65 5.12
CA ARG A 44 -3.91 1.78 4.09
C ARG A 44 -2.93 0.68 3.68
N PHE A 45 -1.64 0.98 3.54
CA PHE A 45 -0.62 -0.02 3.27
C PHE A 45 -0.60 -1.13 4.33
N TYR A 46 -0.58 -0.74 5.61
CA TYR A 46 -0.62 -1.69 6.73
C TYR A 46 -1.91 -2.53 6.74
N LYS A 47 -3.08 -1.91 6.48
CA LYS A 47 -4.34 -2.65 6.35
C LYS A 47 -4.29 -3.68 5.22
N LEU A 48 -3.72 -3.33 4.08
CA LEU A 48 -3.59 -4.24 2.93
C LEU A 48 -2.67 -5.41 3.26
N ILE A 49 -1.53 -5.18 3.91
CA ILE A 49 -0.64 -6.24 4.39
C ILE A 49 -1.38 -7.15 5.38
N PHE A 50 -2.08 -6.57 6.35
CA PHE A 50 -2.80 -7.34 7.36
C PHE A 50 -3.88 -8.23 6.75
N ILE A 51 -4.69 -7.69 5.84
CA ILE A 51 -5.74 -8.45 5.14
C ILE A 51 -5.13 -9.57 4.30
N ASN A 52 -4.06 -9.30 3.54
CA ASN A 52 -3.39 -10.33 2.74
C ASN A 52 -2.82 -11.45 3.62
N THR A 53 -2.19 -11.11 4.75
CA THR A 53 -1.68 -12.10 5.71
C THR A 53 -2.81 -12.94 6.30
N LEU A 54 -3.96 -12.33 6.61
CA LEU A 54 -5.11 -13.04 7.18
C LEU A 54 -5.73 -14.01 6.17
N ILE A 55 -5.85 -13.58 4.91
CA ILE A 55 -6.29 -14.44 3.79
C ILE A 55 -5.32 -15.61 3.63
N PHE A 56 -4.01 -15.35 3.60
CA PHE A 56 -2.99 -16.38 3.49
C PHE A 56 -3.07 -17.40 4.63
N TRP A 57 -3.29 -16.94 5.87
CA TRP A 57 -3.49 -17.81 7.03
C TRP A 57 -4.74 -18.66 6.93
N GLY A 58 -5.86 -18.09 6.48
CA GLY A 58 -7.11 -18.84 6.26
C GLY A 58 -6.91 -19.95 5.22
N PHE A 59 -6.21 -19.64 4.13
CA PHE A 59 -5.80 -20.62 3.13
C PHE A 59 -4.88 -21.70 3.71
N ALA A 60 -3.82 -21.32 4.42
CA ALA A 60 -2.88 -22.27 5.04
C ALA A 60 -3.59 -23.21 6.03
N PHE A 61 -4.54 -22.70 6.82
CA PHE A 61 -5.33 -23.50 7.75
C PHE A 61 -6.22 -24.52 7.03
N LEU A 62 -6.91 -24.09 5.96
CA LEU A 62 -7.70 -25.00 5.12
C LEU A 62 -6.83 -26.10 4.49
N PHE A 63 -5.63 -25.74 4.05
CA PHE A 63 -4.66 -26.68 3.49
C PHE A 63 -4.20 -27.74 4.52
N LEU A 64 -3.97 -27.35 5.77
CA LEU A 64 -3.51 -28.26 6.82
C LEU A 64 -4.60 -29.23 7.30
N ILE A 65 -5.87 -28.83 7.28
CA ILE A 65 -6.99 -29.64 7.79
C ILE A 65 -7.52 -30.61 6.74
N ALA A 66 -7.61 -30.17 5.50
CA ALA A 66 -8.14 -31.01 4.46
C ALA A 66 -6.97 -31.81 3.85
N GLY A 67 -6.76 -33.01 4.41
CA GLY A 67 -5.65 -33.91 4.06
C GLY A 67 -5.60 -34.38 2.59
N ASP A 68 -6.67 -34.16 1.83
CA ASP A 68 -6.80 -34.50 0.40
C ASP A 68 -6.96 -33.27 -0.51
N VAL A 69 -6.70 -32.04 -0.03
CA VAL A 69 -6.83 -30.86 -0.89
C VAL A 69 -5.75 -30.92 -1.97
N ASN A 70 -6.21 -30.91 -3.21
CA ASN A 70 -5.35 -30.85 -4.38
C ASN A 70 -4.45 -29.60 -4.30
N VAL A 71 -3.19 -29.80 -3.91
CA VAL A 71 -2.15 -28.74 -3.72
C VAL A 71 -2.09 -27.81 -4.93
N ILE A 72 -2.38 -28.35 -6.12
CA ILE A 72 -2.45 -27.62 -7.38
C ILE A 72 -3.56 -26.56 -7.36
N GLY A 73 -4.76 -26.90 -6.86
CA GLY A 73 -5.87 -25.96 -6.73
C GLY A 73 -5.57 -24.83 -5.74
N PHE A 74 -4.80 -25.12 -4.69
CA PHE A 74 -4.32 -24.13 -3.74
C PHE A 74 -3.33 -23.14 -4.37
N ILE A 75 -2.36 -23.63 -5.14
CA ILE A 75 -1.41 -22.81 -5.88
C ILE A 75 -2.15 -21.92 -6.90
N ILE A 76 -3.13 -22.47 -7.61
CA ILE A 76 -3.96 -21.71 -8.56
C ILE A 76 -4.76 -20.62 -7.84
N ALA A 77 -5.37 -20.92 -6.68
CA ALA A 77 -6.10 -19.93 -5.90
C ALA A 77 -5.19 -18.79 -5.43
N ILE A 78 -3.97 -19.08 -4.97
CA ILE A 78 -2.98 -18.07 -4.57
C ILE A 78 -2.60 -17.17 -5.76
N ILE A 79 -2.32 -17.77 -6.92
CA ILE A 79 -1.95 -17.05 -8.15
C ILE A 79 -3.09 -16.18 -8.66
N ILE A 80 -4.36 -16.56 -8.46
CA ILE A 80 -5.51 -15.74 -8.86
C ILE A 80 -5.75 -14.60 -7.86
N THR A 81 -5.52 -14.83 -6.57
CA THR A 81 -5.92 -13.89 -5.51
C THR A 81 -4.88 -12.80 -5.23
N ILE A 82 -3.58 -13.11 -5.31
CA ILE A 82 -2.51 -12.16 -4.99
C ILE A 82 -2.38 -11.01 -6.03
N PRO A 83 -2.35 -11.25 -7.35
CA PRO A 83 -2.11 -10.20 -8.33
C PRO A 83 -3.14 -9.07 -8.30
N PRO A 84 -4.47 -9.32 -8.18
CA PRO A 84 -5.47 -8.25 -8.07
C PRO A 84 -5.24 -7.34 -6.86
N THR A 85 -4.78 -7.90 -5.72
CA THR A 85 -4.50 -7.12 -4.52
C THR A 85 -3.25 -6.25 -4.64
N LEU A 86 -2.25 -6.68 -5.43
CA LEU A 86 -1.02 -5.94 -5.68
C LEU A 86 -1.13 -4.96 -6.87
N PHE A 87 -2.03 -5.21 -7.82
CA PHE A 87 -2.27 -4.36 -8.99
C PHE A 87 -3.22 -3.20 -8.72
N MET A 88 -3.86 -3.13 -7.55
CA MET A 88 -4.53 -1.90 -7.14
C MET A 88 -3.48 -0.77 -7.11
N LEU A 89 -3.63 0.22 -7.99
CA LEU A 89 -2.80 1.43 -8.08
C LEU A 89 -2.50 2.06 -6.72
N SER A 90 -3.45 1.96 -5.78
CA SER A 90 -3.33 2.31 -4.38
C SER A 90 -2.09 1.70 -3.70
N PHE A 91 -1.70 0.47 -4.03
CA PHE A 91 -0.60 -0.23 -3.38
C PHE A 91 0.76 0.42 -3.68
N ARG A 92 1.01 0.83 -4.93
CA ARG A 92 2.26 1.50 -5.31
C ARG A 92 2.39 2.86 -4.63
N LEU A 93 1.30 3.63 -4.61
CA LEU A 93 1.25 4.95 -3.98
C LEU A 93 1.41 4.83 -2.45
N SER A 94 0.69 3.89 -1.84
CA SER A 94 0.79 3.55 -0.41
C SER A 94 2.18 3.04 -0.02
N TYR A 95 2.84 2.24 -0.87
CA TYR A 95 4.21 1.77 -0.63
C TYR A 95 5.23 2.91 -0.66
N ARG A 96 5.13 3.82 -1.64
CA ARG A 96 5.98 5.02 -1.70
C ARG A 96 5.78 5.91 -0.48
N ALA A 97 4.52 6.09 -0.05
CA ALA A 97 4.19 6.80 1.18
C ALA A 97 4.81 6.15 2.42
N PHE A 98 4.72 4.83 2.55
CA PHE A 98 5.37 4.08 3.62
C PHE A 98 6.90 4.30 3.67
N ILE A 99 7.59 4.20 2.52
CA ILE A 99 9.04 4.47 2.45
C ILE A 99 9.35 5.91 2.86
N PHE A 100 8.61 6.88 2.34
CA PHE A 100 8.82 8.29 2.66
C PHE A 100 8.64 8.56 4.16
N MET A 101 7.57 8.03 4.74
CA MET A 101 7.25 8.19 6.17
C MET A 101 8.30 7.55 7.06
N ARG A 102 8.81 6.36 6.67
CA ARG A 102 9.91 5.69 7.37
C ARG A 102 11.23 6.46 7.30
N LYS A 103 11.45 7.23 6.22
CA LYS A 103 12.71 7.96 5.98
C LYS A 103 12.72 9.37 6.60
N TYR A 104 11.59 10.06 6.66
CA TYR A 104 11.55 11.49 7.00
C TYR A 104 10.66 11.87 8.19
N LYS A 105 9.85 10.94 8.73
CA LYS A 105 8.94 11.23 9.85
C LYS A 105 9.27 10.44 11.13
N ARG A 106 10.20 9.47 11.08
CA ARG A 106 10.64 8.73 12.28
C ARG A 106 11.90 9.32 12.93
N GLU A 107 12.24 10.56 12.61
CA GLU A 107 13.18 11.39 13.38
C GLU A 107 12.42 12.47 14.15
#